data_AF-A0A0D8BHK6-F1
#
_entry.id   AF-A0A0D8BHK6-F1
#
_cell.length_a   1.000
_cell.length_b   1.000
_cell.length_c   1.000
_cell.angle_alpha   90.00
_cell.angle_beta   90.00
_cell.angle_gamma   90.00
#
_symmetry.space_group_name_H-M   'P 1'
#
loop_
_entity.id
_entity.type
_entity.pdbx_description
1 polymer ?
#
loop_
_entity_poly.entity_id
_entity_poly.type
_entity_poly.pdbx_seq_one_letter_code
_entity_poly.pdbx_strand_id
1 'polypeptide(L)'
;MTGSLIVGVDAGCASLHDADLLIHRLVELLDLPGDTVACTHLVDAHRVHVALSFALPPTWREPGSWRRVAHLAGELAIVELAAARRAAAAALVGADPVGGHPIGGHLVAGHLVGGLDSAGAPGAVAGPMVEFLGIGALVSGPVGLACGAERIGPPELADGAAQAVADHAGRQGGRAVVYPGVGRLRGTVLVETVLGQTAVGRVVVPTGQAEPRRSDLLRTRNHVRPVWRDGVLTLVAAAERGRVFTPSEVPHPTPVGGR
;
A
#
# COMPACT_ATOMS: atom_id res chain seq x y z
N MET A 1 -9.04 23.61 -15.53
CA MET A 1 -8.07 23.08 -14.54
C MET A 1 -8.16 21.56 -14.57
N THR A 2 -7.28 20.90 -15.32
CA THR A 2 -7.22 19.43 -15.40
C THR A 2 -6.73 18.90 -14.05
N GLY A 3 -7.63 18.37 -13.22
CA GLY A 3 -7.29 17.86 -11.87
C GLY A 3 -6.27 16.70 -11.91
N SER A 4 -5.87 16.16 -10.77
CA SER A 4 -5.09 14.92 -10.75
C SER A 4 -5.92 13.76 -11.33
N LEU A 5 -5.28 12.74 -11.89
CA LEU A 5 -5.95 11.47 -12.21
C LEU A 5 -5.92 10.62 -10.94
N ILE A 6 -7.05 10.07 -10.51
CA ILE A 6 -7.10 9.22 -9.32
C ILE A 6 -7.37 7.78 -9.75
N VAL A 7 -6.48 6.87 -9.35
CA VAL A 7 -6.57 5.43 -9.59
C VAL A 7 -6.75 4.73 -8.27
N GLY A 8 -7.75 3.86 -8.18
CA GLY A 8 -8.00 2.97 -7.05
C GLY A 8 -7.47 1.57 -7.35
N VAL A 9 -6.90 0.94 -6.33
CA VAL A 9 -6.41 -0.44 -6.37
C VAL A 9 -6.92 -1.15 -5.14
N ASP A 10 -7.52 -2.32 -5.33
CA ASP A 10 -8.01 -3.14 -4.24
C ASP A 10 -7.55 -4.59 -4.41
N ALA A 11 -6.66 -5.00 -3.53
CA ALA A 11 -6.12 -6.35 -3.48
C ALA A 11 -6.71 -7.16 -2.30
N GLY A 12 -7.76 -6.66 -1.65
CA GLY A 12 -8.35 -7.29 -0.47
C GLY A 12 -7.40 -7.32 0.74
N CYS A 13 -6.58 -6.28 0.93
CA CYS A 13 -5.62 -6.20 2.02
C CYS A 13 -6.34 -6.29 3.37
N ALA A 14 -6.01 -7.32 4.16
CA ALA A 14 -6.66 -7.56 5.46
C ALA A 14 -6.18 -6.61 6.56
N SER A 15 -5.05 -5.93 6.36
CA SER A 15 -4.46 -5.03 7.34
C SER A 15 -3.98 -3.71 6.72
N LEU A 16 -3.91 -2.66 7.54
CA LEU A 16 -3.30 -1.38 7.15
C LEU A 16 -1.80 -1.51 6.87
N HIS A 17 -1.11 -2.42 7.57
CA HIS A 17 0.32 -2.64 7.35
C HIS A 17 0.61 -3.17 5.94
N ASP A 18 -0.14 -4.19 5.51
CA ASP A 18 0.02 -4.77 4.17
C ASP A 18 -0.30 -3.73 3.08
N ALA A 19 -1.33 -2.91 3.32
CA ALA A 19 -1.73 -1.83 2.43
C ALA A 19 -0.64 -0.74 2.31
N ASP A 20 -0.01 -0.34 3.43
CA ASP A 20 1.09 0.64 3.43
C ASP A 20 2.33 0.10 2.67
N LEU A 21 2.68 -1.17 2.88
CA LEU A 21 3.77 -1.82 2.15
C LEU A 21 3.48 -1.88 0.66
N LEU A 22 2.26 -2.24 0.27
CA LEU A 22 1.84 -2.30 -1.12
C LEU A 22 1.90 -0.91 -1.77
N ILE A 23 1.49 0.16 -1.08
CA ILE A 23 1.66 1.53 -1.58
C ILE A 23 3.13 1.84 -1.85
N HIS A 24 4.03 1.57 -0.91
CA HIS A 24 5.45 1.86 -1.09
C HIS A 24 6.05 1.06 -2.25
N ARG A 25 5.70 -0.22 -2.38
CA ARG A 25 6.11 -1.07 -3.50
C ARG A 25 5.62 -0.55 -4.84
N LEU A 26 4.33 -0.20 -4.94
CA LEU A 26 3.77 0.33 -6.19
C LEU A 26 4.38 1.68 -6.56
N VAL A 27 4.63 2.55 -5.58
CA VAL A 27 5.33 3.84 -5.81
C VAL A 27 6.74 3.61 -6.35
N GLU A 28 7.49 2.68 -5.76
CA GLU A 28 8.86 2.33 -6.18
C GLU A 28 8.88 1.70 -7.58
N LEU A 29 8.07 0.66 -7.80
CA LEU A 29 8.07 -0.13 -9.03
C LEU A 29 7.56 0.66 -10.25
N LEU A 30 6.61 1.57 -10.03
CA LEU A 30 6.07 2.42 -11.08
C LEU A 30 6.83 3.74 -11.23
N ASP A 31 7.87 3.97 -10.42
CA ASP A 31 8.64 5.22 -10.35
C ASP A 31 7.71 6.44 -10.26
N LEU A 32 6.74 6.39 -9.34
CA LEU A 32 5.72 7.43 -9.24
C LEU A 32 6.36 8.76 -8.79
N PRO A 33 5.99 9.89 -9.42
CA PRO A 33 6.59 11.17 -9.11
C PRO A 33 6.42 11.61 -7.64
N GLY A 34 7.35 12.40 -7.13
CA GLY A 34 7.37 12.84 -5.74
C GLY A 34 6.22 13.77 -5.32
N ASP A 35 5.40 14.24 -6.26
CA ASP A 35 4.16 14.97 -5.99
C ASP A 35 2.92 14.07 -5.85
N THR A 36 3.09 12.76 -5.99
CA THR A 36 2.03 11.75 -5.81
C THR A 36 1.51 11.78 -4.37
N VAL A 37 0.18 11.72 -4.24
CA VAL A 37 -0.49 11.41 -2.97
C VAL A 37 -1.08 10.02 -3.07
N ALA A 38 -0.69 9.13 -2.16
CA ALA A 38 -1.24 7.78 -2.06
C ALA A 38 -1.87 7.57 -0.68
N CYS A 39 -3.09 7.04 -0.66
CA CYS A 39 -3.89 6.88 0.55
C CYS A 39 -4.41 5.45 0.70
N THR A 40 -4.50 4.99 1.95
CA THR A 40 -5.27 3.81 2.34
C THR A 40 -6.70 4.19 2.74
N HIS A 41 -7.66 3.33 2.40
CA HIS A 41 -9.09 3.52 2.61
C HIS A 41 -9.69 2.27 3.21
N LEU A 42 -10.48 2.41 4.28
CA LEU A 42 -11.22 1.29 4.84
C LEU A 42 -12.48 1.06 3.99
N VAL A 43 -12.66 -0.17 3.52
CA VAL A 43 -13.83 -0.57 2.73
C VAL A 43 -14.66 -1.52 3.59
N ASP A 44 -15.97 -1.27 3.70
CA ASP A 44 -16.90 -2.08 4.49
C ASP A 44 -18.01 -2.78 3.67
N ALA A 45 -18.02 -2.59 2.34
CA ALA A 45 -19.15 -2.97 1.48
C ALA A 45 -19.50 -4.48 1.50
N HIS A 46 -18.52 -5.35 1.71
CA HIS A 46 -18.72 -6.82 1.69
C HIS A 46 -17.94 -7.54 2.79
N ARG A 47 -16.66 -7.20 2.94
CA ARG A 47 -15.78 -7.63 4.02
C ARG A 47 -14.97 -6.41 4.43
N VAL A 48 -14.68 -6.24 5.71
CA VAL A 48 -13.77 -5.17 6.13
C VAL A 48 -12.37 -5.47 5.60
N HIS A 49 -11.85 -4.59 4.74
CA HIS A 49 -10.50 -4.65 4.18
C HIS A 49 -10.02 -3.23 3.82
N VAL A 50 -8.80 -3.13 3.31
CA VAL A 50 -8.17 -1.86 2.95
C VAL A 50 -7.94 -1.79 1.44
N ALA A 51 -8.48 -0.76 0.81
CA ALA A 51 -8.20 -0.39 -0.58
C ALA A 51 -7.23 0.80 -0.64
N LEU A 52 -6.62 0.99 -1.80
CA LEU A 52 -5.60 2.01 -2.05
C LEU A 52 -6.12 3.01 -3.07
N SER A 53 -5.59 4.23 -3.02
CA SER A 53 -5.77 5.21 -4.08
C SER A 53 -4.48 5.97 -4.34
N PHE A 54 -4.29 6.40 -5.58
CA PHE A 54 -3.15 7.17 -6.04
C PHE A 54 -3.65 8.38 -6.83
N ALA A 55 -3.33 9.58 -6.37
CA ALA A 55 -3.48 10.80 -7.13
C ALA A 55 -2.22 11.01 -7.97
N LEU A 56 -2.31 10.65 -9.25
CA LEU A 56 -1.23 10.71 -10.21
C LEU A 56 -1.18 12.06 -10.92
N PRO A 57 0.02 12.54 -11.28
CA PRO A 57 0.18 13.79 -11.98
C PRO A 57 -0.41 13.74 -13.40
N PRO A 58 -0.72 14.90 -14.01
CA PRO A 58 -1.36 14.98 -15.32
C PRO A 58 -0.60 14.29 -16.46
N THR A 59 0.72 14.10 -16.32
CA THR A 59 1.56 13.36 -17.28
C THR A 59 1.15 11.89 -17.44
N TRP A 60 0.40 11.35 -16.49
CA TRP A 60 -0.13 9.98 -16.52
C TRP A 60 -1.55 9.88 -17.13
N ARG A 61 -2.12 11.00 -17.61
CA ARG A 61 -3.52 11.10 -18.08
C ARG A 61 -3.81 10.60 -19.50
N GLU A 62 -2.81 10.22 -20.31
CA GLU A 62 -3.10 9.78 -21.68
C GLU A 62 -4.14 8.64 -21.69
N PRO A 63 -5.25 8.77 -22.45
CA PRO A 63 -6.27 7.73 -22.54
C PRO A 63 -5.65 6.41 -23.01
N GLY A 64 -5.50 5.45 -22.11
CA GLY A 64 -4.79 4.17 -22.32
C GLY A 64 -3.59 3.96 -21.39
N SER A 65 -2.95 5.02 -20.90
CA SER A 65 -1.86 4.94 -19.93
C SER A 65 -2.35 4.50 -18.56
N TRP A 66 -3.52 4.97 -18.11
CA TRP A 66 -4.07 4.49 -16.83
C TRP A 66 -4.41 2.99 -16.86
N ARG A 67 -4.86 2.42 -17.99
CA ARG A 67 -5.12 0.98 -18.12
C ARG A 67 -3.83 0.16 -18.04
N ARG A 68 -2.73 0.64 -18.64
CA ARG A 68 -1.40 0.03 -18.46
C ARG A 68 -0.97 0.08 -17.01
N VAL A 69 -1.21 1.20 -16.34
CA VAL A 69 -0.84 1.40 -14.93
C VAL A 69 -1.71 0.55 -14.01
N ALA A 70 -2.99 0.42 -14.32
CA ALA A 70 -3.91 -0.44 -13.60
C ALA A 70 -3.55 -1.92 -13.83
N HIS A 71 -3.21 -2.32 -15.05
CA HIS A 71 -2.74 -3.67 -15.36
C HIS A 71 -1.42 -3.99 -14.66
N LEU A 72 -0.42 -3.11 -14.75
CA LEU A 72 0.87 -3.25 -14.05
C LEU A 72 0.68 -3.26 -12.53
N ALA A 73 -0.14 -2.35 -11.99
CA ALA A 73 -0.45 -2.33 -10.56
C ALA A 73 -1.19 -3.59 -10.13
N GLY A 74 -2.08 -4.14 -10.96
CA GLY A 74 -2.76 -5.41 -10.73
C GLY A 74 -1.80 -6.60 -10.70
N GLU A 75 -0.98 -6.76 -11.75
CA GLU A 75 0.04 -7.82 -11.84
C GLU A 75 1.05 -7.73 -10.69
N LEU A 76 1.54 -6.53 -10.38
CA LEU A 76 2.49 -6.31 -9.29
C LEU A 76 1.83 -6.53 -7.92
N ALA A 77 0.61 -6.07 -7.70
CA ALA A 77 -0.11 -6.30 -6.46
C ALA A 77 -0.37 -7.79 -6.23
N ILE A 78 -0.68 -8.55 -7.29
CA ILE A 78 -0.80 -10.00 -7.25
C ILE A 78 0.51 -10.65 -6.80
N VAL A 79 1.64 -10.28 -7.41
CA VAL A 79 2.96 -10.84 -7.10
C VAL A 79 3.39 -10.52 -5.67
N GLU A 80 3.25 -9.25 -5.26
CA GLU A 80 3.65 -8.80 -3.92
C GLU A 80 2.74 -9.37 -2.84
N LEU A 81 1.43 -9.47 -3.07
CA LEU A 81 0.51 -10.10 -2.12
C LEU A 81 0.83 -11.59 -1.94
N ALA A 82 1.16 -12.30 -3.03
CA ALA A 82 1.61 -13.68 -2.96
C ALA A 82 2.95 -13.81 -2.19
N ALA A 83 3.88 -12.87 -2.36
CA ALA A 83 5.14 -12.84 -1.61
C ALA A 83 4.91 -12.55 -0.11
N ALA A 84 4.11 -11.52 0.23
CA ALA A 84 3.79 -11.14 1.59
C ALA A 84 3.09 -12.28 2.35
N ARG A 85 2.12 -12.96 1.71
CA ARG A 85 1.45 -14.13 2.28
C ARG A 85 2.39 -15.31 2.51
N ARG A 86 3.32 -15.57 1.58
CA ARG A 86 4.36 -16.61 1.79
C ARG A 86 5.25 -16.28 2.98
N ALA A 87 5.66 -15.02 3.14
CA ALA A 87 6.46 -14.58 4.28
C ALA A 87 5.69 -14.72 5.60
N ALA A 88 4.42 -14.33 5.65
CA ALA A 88 3.56 -14.51 6.82
C ALA A 88 3.31 -15.99 7.16
N ALA A 89 3.08 -16.84 6.15
CA ALA A 89 2.93 -18.28 6.33
C ALA A 89 4.22 -18.94 6.86
N ALA A 90 5.38 -18.55 6.34
CA ALA A 90 6.68 -19.02 6.85
C ALA A 90 6.90 -18.60 8.32
N ALA A 91 6.47 -17.40 8.71
CA ALA A 91 6.53 -16.93 10.10
C ALA A 91 5.61 -17.73 11.04
N LEU A 92 4.46 -18.21 10.56
CA LEU A 92 3.55 -19.08 11.32
C LEU A 92 4.08 -20.51 11.48
N VAL A 93 4.80 -21.03 10.47
CA VAL A 93 5.42 -22.37 10.54
C VAL A 93 6.70 -22.35 11.40
N GLY A 94 7.40 -21.22 11.49
CA GLY A 94 8.57 -21.04 12.37
C GLY A 94 8.24 -20.83 13.85
N ALA A 95 6.97 -20.77 14.22
CA ALA A 95 6.54 -20.82 15.62
C ALA A 95 6.42 -22.29 16.05
N ASP A 96 7.53 -22.86 16.53
CA ASP A 96 7.57 -24.24 17.04
C ASP A 96 6.48 -24.48 18.11
N PRO A 97 5.65 -25.53 18.00
CA PRO A 97 4.88 -26.01 19.14
C PRO A 97 5.86 -26.67 20.10
N VAL A 98 6.11 -26.02 21.23
CA VAL A 98 6.81 -26.65 22.36
C VAL A 98 6.00 -27.85 22.82
N GLY A 99 6.55 -29.05 22.57
CA GLY A 99 6.30 -30.26 23.34
C GLY A 99 5.38 -31.31 22.70
N GLY A 100 5.98 -32.38 22.16
CA GLY A 100 5.29 -33.64 21.88
C GLY A 100 6.17 -34.63 21.12
N HIS A 101 6.55 -35.75 21.76
CA HIS A 101 7.47 -36.78 21.28
C HIS A 101 7.15 -37.39 19.89
N PRO A 102 8.16 -37.93 19.17
CA PRO A 102 7.93 -38.63 17.92
C PRO A 102 7.48 -40.08 18.16
N ILE A 103 6.41 -40.50 17.49
CA ILE A 103 6.16 -41.91 17.19
C ILE A 103 6.02 -42.05 15.67
N GLY A 104 6.70 -43.08 15.15
CA GLY A 104 7.07 -43.25 13.76
C GLY A 104 5.91 -43.54 12.80
N GLY A 105 6.22 -43.35 11.51
CA GLY A 105 5.33 -43.69 10.41
C GLY A 105 6.06 -43.54 9.08
N HIS A 106 6.44 -44.67 8.49
CA HIS A 106 6.97 -44.81 7.14
C HIS A 106 6.04 -44.20 6.08
N LEU A 107 6.60 -43.58 5.03
CA LEU A 107 5.94 -43.53 3.73
C LEU A 107 6.94 -43.68 2.57
N VAL A 108 6.55 -44.59 1.69
CA VAL A 108 7.31 -45.20 0.60
C VAL A 108 7.20 -44.35 -0.68
N ALA A 109 8.26 -44.41 -1.49
CA ALA A 109 8.47 -43.72 -2.75
C ALA A 109 7.41 -43.99 -3.85
N GLY A 110 7.24 -43.01 -4.74
CA GLY A 110 6.48 -43.13 -6.00
C GLY A 110 6.96 -42.13 -7.08
N HIS A 111 7.76 -42.66 -8.01
CA HIS A 111 8.14 -42.25 -9.37
C HIS A 111 7.85 -40.86 -9.98
N LEU A 112 8.88 -40.36 -10.70
CA LEU A 112 8.87 -39.28 -11.68
C LEU A 112 9.48 -39.81 -13.00
N VAL A 113 8.74 -39.70 -14.10
CA VAL A 113 9.15 -39.90 -15.52
C VAL A 113 8.31 -38.88 -16.30
N GLY A 114 8.75 -38.06 -17.26
CA GLY A 114 9.98 -37.88 -18.03
C GLY A 114 9.59 -37.21 -19.37
N GLY A 115 10.50 -36.46 -20.01
CA GLY A 115 10.40 -36.10 -21.44
C GLY A 115 10.45 -34.60 -21.78
N LEU A 116 11.63 -34.14 -22.22
CA LEU A 116 11.89 -32.87 -22.90
C LEU A 116 12.16 -33.17 -24.37
N ASP A 117 11.45 -32.53 -25.30
CA ASP A 117 11.86 -32.43 -26.70
C ASP A 117 11.83 -30.95 -27.12
N SER A 118 12.90 -30.52 -27.78
CA SER A 118 13.17 -29.14 -28.22
C SER A 118 13.46 -29.14 -29.72
N ALA A 119 12.97 -28.12 -30.45
CA ALA A 119 13.39 -27.86 -31.83
C ALA A 119 13.16 -26.40 -32.26
N GLY A 120 14.27 -25.67 -32.54
CA GLY A 120 14.51 -24.86 -33.74
C GLY A 120 13.86 -23.46 -33.94
N ALA A 121 14.69 -22.40 -33.86
CA ALA A 121 14.49 -20.94 -34.07
C ALA A 121 14.27 -20.51 -35.58
N PRO A 122 14.24 -19.21 -36.03
CA PRO A 122 14.55 -17.93 -35.35
C PRO A 122 13.72 -16.66 -35.73
N GLY A 123 13.92 -15.57 -34.96
CA GLY A 123 13.85 -14.19 -35.50
C GLY A 123 12.85 -13.23 -34.84
N ALA A 124 13.17 -12.70 -33.64
CA ALA A 124 12.63 -11.42 -33.19
C ALA A 124 13.56 -10.79 -32.13
N VAL A 125 13.75 -9.48 -32.27
CA VAL A 125 14.64 -8.61 -31.52
C VAL A 125 14.48 -8.71 -30.00
N ALA A 126 15.60 -8.87 -29.30
CA ALA A 126 15.67 -8.94 -27.84
C ALA A 126 15.48 -7.56 -27.19
N GLY A 127 14.30 -7.33 -26.61
CA GLY A 127 14.15 -6.55 -25.38
C GLY A 127 13.86 -7.54 -24.23
N PRO A 128 14.07 -7.19 -22.95
CA PRO A 128 13.84 -8.14 -21.86
C PRO A 128 12.32 -8.34 -21.65
N MET A 129 11.73 -9.23 -22.46
CA MET A 129 10.54 -9.98 -22.09
C MET A 129 11.00 -11.07 -21.13
N VAL A 130 10.67 -10.91 -19.85
CA VAL A 130 10.73 -12.04 -18.91
C VAL A 130 9.68 -13.04 -19.37
N GLU A 131 10.16 -14.26 -19.63
CA GLU A 131 9.42 -15.44 -20.06
C GLU A 131 8.17 -15.67 -19.18
N PHE A 132 7.00 -15.42 -19.75
CA PHE A 132 5.70 -15.58 -19.10
C PHE A 132 5.21 -17.03 -19.28
N LEU A 133 5.92 -18.00 -18.68
CA LEU A 133 5.45 -19.38 -18.58
C LEU A 133 5.19 -19.72 -17.10
N GLY A 134 3.92 -19.85 -16.74
CA GLY A 134 3.48 -20.46 -15.48
C GLY A 134 2.83 -19.55 -14.43
N ILE A 135 2.46 -18.31 -14.74
CA ILE A 135 1.96 -17.34 -13.75
C ILE A 135 0.48 -17.58 -13.37
N GLY A 136 -0.28 -18.35 -14.17
CA GLY A 136 -1.69 -18.65 -13.91
C GLY A 136 -1.97 -19.53 -12.68
N ALA A 137 -0.96 -20.14 -12.05
CA ALA A 137 -1.15 -21.10 -10.94
C ALA A 137 -0.74 -20.56 -9.55
N LEU A 138 -0.28 -19.30 -9.45
CA LEU A 138 0.30 -18.75 -8.20
C LEU A 138 -0.35 -17.45 -7.71
N VAL A 139 -1.59 -17.18 -8.12
CA VAL A 139 -2.38 -16.01 -7.70
C VAL A 139 -3.52 -16.47 -6.78
N SER A 140 -3.41 -16.25 -5.47
CA SER A 140 -4.51 -16.53 -4.51
C SER A 140 -5.41 -15.31 -4.25
N GLY A 141 -5.76 -14.57 -5.29
CA GLY A 141 -6.82 -13.55 -5.22
C GLY A 141 -6.78 -12.58 -6.40
N PRO A 142 -7.94 -12.29 -7.02
CA PRO A 142 -8.02 -11.25 -8.04
C PRO A 142 -7.79 -9.84 -7.47
N VAL A 143 -7.48 -8.85 -8.31
CA VAL A 143 -7.33 -7.43 -7.93
C VAL A 143 -8.41 -6.61 -8.63
N GLY A 144 -9.04 -5.71 -7.89
CA GLY A 144 -9.98 -4.71 -8.40
C GLY A 144 -9.28 -3.38 -8.68
N LEU A 145 -9.65 -2.73 -9.78
CA LEU A 145 -9.09 -1.46 -10.22
C LEU A 145 -10.22 -0.51 -10.60
N ALA A 146 -10.07 0.76 -10.25
CA ALA A 146 -11.04 1.79 -10.59
C ALA A 146 -10.35 3.08 -11.04
N CYS A 147 -10.89 3.73 -12.07
CA CYS A 147 -10.50 5.07 -12.45
C CYS A 147 -11.69 5.79 -13.10
N GLY A 148 -12.13 6.91 -12.52
CA GLY A 148 -13.36 7.58 -12.97
C GLY A 148 -14.56 6.62 -12.93
N ALA A 149 -15.20 6.38 -14.08
CA ALA A 149 -16.30 5.42 -14.22
C ALA A 149 -15.85 3.99 -14.60
N GLU A 150 -14.58 3.80 -14.97
CA GLU A 150 -14.07 2.50 -15.42
C GLU A 150 -13.75 1.59 -14.22
N ARG A 151 -14.05 0.30 -14.36
CA ARG A 151 -13.89 -0.75 -13.35
C ARG A 151 -13.29 -1.99 -14.01
N ILE A 152 -12.30 -2.61 -13.39
CA ILE A 152 -11.64 -3.83 -13.87
C ILE A 152 -11.44 -4.78 -12.70
N GLY A 153 -11.61 -6.08 -12.94
CA GLY A 153 -11.47 -7.13 -11.93
C GLY A 153 -12.82 -7.57 -11.37
N PRO A 154 -12.83 -8.32 -10.26
CA PRO A 154 -14.04 -8.76 -9.59
C PRO A 154 -14.85 -7.56 -9.10
N PRO A 155 -16.20 -7.61 -9.21
CA PRO A 155 -17.06 -6.51 -8.83
C PRO A 155 -16.77 -5.99 -7.41
N GLU A 156 -16.64 -6.89 -6.43
CA GLU A 156 -16.46 -6.54 -5.02
C GLU A 156 -15.18 -5.75 -4.74
N LEU A 157 -14.08 -6.06 -5.45
CA LEU A 157 -12.81 -5.34 -5.31
C LEU A 157 -12.79 -4.10 -6.19
N ALA A 158 -13.41 -4.15 -7.38
CA ALA A 158 -13.52 -2.98 -8.23
C ALA A 158 -14.36 -1.88 -7.56
N ASP A 159 -15.37 -2.26 -6.78
CA ASP A 159 -16.20 -1.36 -5.96
C ASP A 159 -15.42 -0.80 -4.76
N GLY A 160 -14.60 -1.60 -4.09
CA GLY A 160 -13.70 -1.09 -3.04
C GLY A 160 -12.65 -0.11 -3.58
N ALA A 161 -12.06 -0.42 -4.74
CA ALA A 161 -11.19 0.50 -5.46
C ALA A 161 -11.93 1.80 -5.86
N ALA A 162 -13.19 1.69 -6.27
CA ALA A 162 -14.02 2.84 -6.63
C ALA A 162 -14.33 3.74 -5.44
N GLN A 163 -14.62 3.15 -4.28
CA GLN A 163 -14.84 3.86 -3.03
C GLN A 163 -13.58 4.65 -2.66
N ALA A 164 -12.40 4.02 -2.74
CA ALA A 164 -11.12 4.69 -2.50
C ALA A 164 -10.88 5.87 -3.46
N VAL A 165 -11.25 5.73 -4.73
CA VAL A 165 -11.19 6.84 -5.71
C VAL A 165 -12.12 7.97 -5.30
N ALA A 166 -13.38 7.66 -4.94
CA ALA A 166 -14.38 8.65 -4.57
C ALA A 166 -13.97 9.43 -3.32
N ASP A 167 -13.52 8.74 -2.27
CA ASP A 167 -13.08 9.35 -1.01
C ASP A 167 -11.87 10.27 -1.20
N HIS A 168 -10.90 9.84 -2.01
CA HIS A 168 -9.73 10.66 -2.33
C HIS A 168 -10.09 11.84 -3.25
N ALA A 169 -10.91 11.62 -4.28
CA ALA A 169 -11.35 12.68 -5.19
C ALA A 169 -12.16 13.76 -4.45
N GLY A 170 -13.05 13.34 -3.56
CA GLY A 170 -13.79 14.23 -2.68
C GLY A 170 -12.94 14.86 -1.57
N ARG A 171 -11.74 14.31 -1.30
CA ARG A 171 -10.90 14.66 -0.14
C ARG A 171 -11.69 14.59 1.17
N GLN A 172 -12.55 13.58 1.27
CA GLN A 172 -13.44 13.32 2.40
C GLN A 172 -12.93 12.16 3.27
N GLY A 173 -12.02 11.35 2.73
CA GLY A 173 -11.49 10.19 3.40
C GLY A 173 -10.14 9.75 2.82
N GLY A 174 -9.53 8.80 3.52
CA GLY A 174 -8.22 8.25 3.15
C GLY A 174 -7.08 8.76 4.02
N ARG A 175 -6.25 7.83 4.49
CA ARG A 175 -5.05 8.12 5.27
C ARG A 175 -3.85 8.14 4.35
N ALA A 176 -3.17 9.27 4.24
CA ALA A 176 -2.04 9.40 3.34
C ALA A 176 -0.80 8.65 3.88
N VAL A 177 -0.17 7.89 2.99
CA VAL A 177 1.05 7.13 3.25
C VAL A 177 2.22 7.76 2.50
N VAL A 178 2.00 8.10 1.23
CA VAL A 178 2.93 8.86 0.40
C VAL A 178 2.28 10.19 0.04
N TYR A 179 3.02 11.27 0.19
CA TYR A 179 2.58 12.62 -0.14
C TYR A 179 3.80 13.55 -0.27
N PRO A 180 3.67 14.68 -0.99
CA PRO A 180 4.75 15.64 -1.14
C PRO A 180 5.38 16.02 0.21
N GLY A 181 6.71 15.88 0.29
CA GLY A 181 7.49 16.26 1.48
C GLY A 181 7.54 15.24 2.62
N VAL A 182 6.85 14.10 2.55
CA VAL A 182 6.85 13.07 3.63
C VAL A 182 8.26 12.62 4.02
N GLY A 183 9.19 12.52 3.06
CA GLY A 183 10.59 12.13 3.32
C GLY A 183 11.37 13.08 4.22
N ARG A 184 10.88 14.33 4.42
CA ARG A 184 11.45 15.33 5.33
C ARG A 184 11.03 15.10 6.79
N LEU A 185 9.99 14.30 7.04
CA LEU A 185 9.42 14.06 8.36
C LEU A 185 10.10 12.90 9.08
N ARG A 186 11.42 13.03 9.28
CA ARG A 186 12.24 12.03 9.98
C ARG A 186 12.74 12.57 11.33
N GLY A 187 12.72 11.72 12.36
CA GLY A 187 13.14 12.10 13.71
C GLY A 187 12.22 13.13 14.35
N THR A 188 12.80 14.21 14.89
CA THR A 188 12.07 15.33 15.47
C THR A 188 12.19 16.54 14.56
N VAL A 189 11.05 17.11 14.17
CA VAL A 189 10.97 18.27 13.26
C VAL A 189 10.11 19.38 13.88
N LEU A 190 10.19 20.59 13.35
CA LEU A 190 9.27 21.67 13.72
C LEU A 190 7.89 21.44 13.09
N VAL A 191 6.82 21.86 13.78
CA VAL A 191 5.48 21.95 13.18
C VAL A 191 5.49 22.85 11.94
N GLU A 192 6.35 23.87 11.92
CA GLU A 192 6.62 24.68 10.74
C GLU A 192 7.08 23.86 9.52
N THR A 193 7.99 22.90 9.71
CA THR A 193 8.45 22.01 8.62
C THR A 193 7.29 21.19 8.07
N VAL A 194 6.42 20.69 8.95
CA VAL A 194 5.23 19.91 8.56
C VAL A 194 4.32 20.75 7.66
N LEU A 195 3.95 21.95 8.10
CA LEU A 195 2.99 22.82 7.40
C LEU A 195 3.59 23.55 6.19
N GLY A 196 4.89 23.83 6.19
CA GLY A 196 5.56 24.66 5.19
C GLY A 196 6.28 23.87 4.09
N GLN A 197 6.63 22.60 4.32
CA GLN A 197 7.44 21.81 3.40
C GLN A 197 6.81 20.47 3.00
N THR A 198 5.57 20.22 3.40
CA THR A 198 4.83 19.01 3.03
C THR A 198 3.41 19.34 2.58
N ALA A 199 2.71 18.35 2.04
CA ALA A 199 1.30 18.49 1.67
C ALA A 199 0.34 18.55 2.88
N VAL A 200 0.82 18.39 4.11
CA VAL A 200 0.01 18.53 5.33
C VAL A 200 -0.42 19.98 5.47
N GLY A 201 -1.73 20.24 5.35
CA GLY A 201 -2.27 21.59 5.45
C GLY A 201 -2.71 21.98 6.87
N ARG A 202 -2.85 21.00 7.77
CA ARG A 202 -3.30 21.26 9.15
C ARG A 202 -2.72 20.25 10.13
N VAL A 203 -2.33 20.72 11.31
CA VAL A 203 -2.04 19.89 12.47
C VAL A 203 -3.07 20.20 13.55
N VAL A 204 -3.75 19.19 14.06
CA VAL A 204 -4.75 19.31 15.13
C VAL A 204 -4.41 18.39 16.28
N VAL A 205 -4.95 18.70 17.45
CA VAL A 205 -4.80 17.90 18.67
C VAL A 205 -6.14 17.29 19.08
N PRO A 206 -6.14 16.16 19.81
CA PRO A 206 -7.34 15.68 20.47
C PRO A 206 -7.99 16.75 21.36
N THR A 207 -9.31 16.67 21.54
CA THR A 207 -10.09 17.61 22.35
C THR A 207 -9.48 17.77 23.75
N GLY A 208 -9.38 19.02 24.21
CA GLY A 208 -8.86 19.36 25.54
C GLY A 208 -7.35 19.61 25.61
N GLN A 209 -6.64 19.51 24.48
CA GLN A 209 -5.23 19.89 24.38
C GLN A 209 -5.06 21.25 23.69
N ALA A 210 -3.98 21.96 24.02
CA ALA A 210 -3.63 23.21 23.36
C ALA A 210 -3.09 22.94 21.94
N GLU A 211 -3.51 23.75 20.97
CA GLU A 211 -3.04 23.60 19.59
C GLU A 211 -1.52 23.84 19.46
N PRO A 212 -0.84 23.11 18.55
CA PRO A 212 0.60 23.27 18.34
C PRO A 212 0.93 24.60 17.69
N ARG A 213 1.95 25.29 18.19
CA ARG A 213 2.55 26.45 17.52
C ARG A 213 3.51 25.98 16.44
N ARG A 214 3.79 26.83 15.45
CA ARG A 214 4.80 26.53 14.41
C ARG A 214 6.19 26.23 14.98
N SER A 215 6.55 26.87 16.09
CA SER A 215 7.80 26.67 16.82
C SER A 215 7.85 25.40 17.66
N ASP A 216 6.72 24.69 17.82
CA ASP A 216 6.66 23.47 18.63
C ASP A 216 7.27 22.30 17.85
N LEU A 217 7.71 21.28 18.58
CA LEU A 217 8.37 20.10 18.03
C LEU A 217 7.38 18.97 17.79
N LEU A 218 7.52 18.28 16.67
CA LEU A 218 6.82 17.04 16.35
C LEU A 218 7.84 15.90 16.30
N ARG A 219 7.73 14.95 17.24
CA ARG A 219 8.47 13.69 17.21
C ARG A 219 7.73 12.71 16.29
N THR A 220 8.20 12.63 15.05
CA THR A 220 7.50 11.98 13.94
C THR A 220 7.43 10.45 14.06
N ARG A 221 8.37 9.84 14.81
CA ARG A 221 8.60 8.38 14.82
C ARG A 221 8.83 7.79 13.43
N ASN A 222 9.23 8.63 12.47
CA ASN A 222 9.31 8.30 11.04
C ASN A 222 8.00 7.73 10.47
N HIS A 223 6.86 8.04 11.11
CA HIS A 223 5.54 7.53 10.74
C HIS A 223 4.50 8.64 10.93
N VAL A 224 4.16 9.31 9.83
CA VAL A 224 3.24 10.45 9.83
C VAL A 224 2.15 10.20 8.80
N ARG A 225 0.93 9.88 9.27
CA ARG A 225 -0.22 9.57 8.43
C ARG A 225 -1.34 10.60 8.61
N PRO A 226 -1.31 11.72 7.89
CA PRO A 226 -2.42 12.66 7.89
C PRO A 226 -3.63 12.05 7.18
N VAL A 227 -4.82 12.54 7.49
CA VAL A 227 -6.09 12.07 6.90
C VAL A 227 -6.73 13.23 6.14
N TRP A 228 -7.33 12.95 4.98
CA TRP A 228 -8.19 13.93 4.33
C TRP A 228 -9.39 14.25 5.21
N ARG A 229 -9.56 15.53 5.55
CA ARG A 229 -10.72 16.07 6.28
C ARG A 229 -11.04 17.44 5.71
N ASP A 230 -12.30 17.65 5.31
CA ASP A 230 -12.78 18.92 4.77
C ASP A 230 -11.88 19.49 3.66
N GLY A 231 -11.36 18.62 2.77
CA GLY A 231 -10.49 19.06 1.68
C GLY A 231 -9.02 19.28 2.03
N VAL A 232 -8.61 19.04 3.28
CA VAL A 232 -7.25 19.30 3.80
C VAL A 232 -6.64 18.04 4.41
N LEU A 233 -5.38 17.73 4.05
CA LEU A 233 -4.61 16.70 4.76
C LEU A 233 -4.31 17.18 6.18
N THR A 234 -4.99 16.55 7.13
CA THR A 234 -4.97 16.93 8.54
C THR A 234 -4.24 15.87 9.34
N LEU A 235 -3.14 16.26 9.99
CA LEU A 235 -2.40 15.43 10.92
C LEU A 235 -2.97 15.60 12.34
N VAL A 236 -3.39 14.51 12.97
CA VAL A 236 -3.71 14.52 14.40
C VAL A 236 -2.44 14.18 15.18
N ALA A 237 -2.03 15.06 16.09
CA ALA A 237 -0.89 14.87 16.96
C ALA A 237 -1.27 15.18 18.42
N ALA A 238 -0.83 14.34 19.36
CA ALA A 238 -1.08 14.54 20.78
C ALA A 238 0.16 15.15 21.46
N ALA A 239 -0.07 16.03 22.44
CA ALA A 239 1.00 16.52 23.29
C ALA A 239 1.59 15.38 24.13
N GLU A 240 2.91 15.19 24.09
CA GLU A 240 3.64 14.20 24.91
C GLU A 240 4.05 14.84 26.24
N ARG A 241 4.90 15.88 26.18
CA ARG A 241 5.32 16.73 27.30
C ARG A 241 5.73 18.11 26.79
N GLY A 242 5.32 19.17 27.49
CA GLY A 242 5.71 20.54 27.16
C GLY A 242 5.32 20.95 25.73
N ARG A 243 6.30 21.39 24.94
CA ARG A 243 6.13 21.83 23.54
C ARG A 243 6.45 20.72 22.51
N VAL A 244 6.33 19.46 22.90
CA VAL A 244 6.60 18.29 22.05
C VAL A 244 5.32 17.50 21.81
N PHE A 245 5.02 17.27 20.54
CA PHE A 245 3.87 16.53 20.04
C PHE A 245 4.31 15.24 19.34
N THR A 246 3.43 14.25 19.31
CA THR A 246 3.62 12.99 18.58
C THR A 246 2.40 12.73 17.71
N PRO A 247 2.55 12.27 16.45
CA PRO A 247 1.40 11.82 15.65
C PRO A 247 0.56 10.82 16.46
N SER A 248 -0.77 10.92 16.44
CA SER A 248 -1.61 10.01 17.23
C SER A 248 -1.54 8.56 16.74
N GLU A 249 -1.31 8.39 15.43
CA GLU A 249 -1.12 7.06 14.84
C GLU A 249 0.28 6.52 15.17
N VAL A 250 0.30 5.33 15.77
CA VAL A 250 1.53 4.62 16.14
C VAL A 250 1.93 3.72 14.96
N PRO A 251 3.21 3.70 14.55
CA PRO A 251 3.66 2.71 13.59
C PRO A 251 3.31 1.31 14.08
N HIS A 252 2.90 0.42 13.17
CA HIS A 252 2.64 -0.98 13.50
C HIS A 252 3.87 -1.55 14.23
N PRO A 253 3.69 -2.19 15.39
CA PRO A 253 4.81 -2.78 16.10
C PRO A 253 5.46 -3.81 15.18
N THR A 254 6.76 -3.71 14.94
CA THR A 254 7.51 -4.85 14.40
C THR A 254 7.30 -6.01 15.38
N PRO A 255 6.88 -7.20 14.94
CA PRO A 255 6.84 -8.35 15.84
C PRO A 255 8.24 -8.50 16.42
N VAL A 256 8.34 -8.30 17.74
CA VAL A 256 9.59 -8.52 18.46
C VAL A 256 9.79 -10.01 18.43
N GLY A 257 10.78 -10.48 17.66
CA GLY A 257 11.18 -11.88 17.68
C GLY A 257 11.42 -12.29 19.12
N GLY A 258 10.65 -13.26 19.60
CA GLY A 258 10.81 -13.85 20.92
C GLY A 258 12.25 -14.30 21.08
N ARG A 259 12.86 -13.88 22.19
CA ARG A 259 14.17 -14.34 22.60
C ARG A 259 14.02 -15.57 23.47
#